data_AF-A0AAJ8L3E3-F1
#
_entry.id   AF-A0AAJ8L3E3-F1
#
_cell.length_a   1.000
_cell.length_b   1.000
_cell.length_c   1.000
_cell.angle_alpha   90.00
_cell.angle_beta   90.00
_cell.angle_gamma   90.00
#
_symmetry.space_group_name_H-M   'P 1'
#
loop_
_entity.id
_entity.type
_entity.pdbx_description
1 polymer ?
#
loop_
_entity_poly.entity_id
_entity_poly.type
_entity_poly.pdbx_seq_one_letter_code
_entity_poly.pdbx_strand_id
1 'polypeptide(L)'
;MTQHPPNMSNTGRPPVHPHSWREIINGSLEENFVSMALGTFNELIKINFIPTMSREHIQLLLYLTTGPVDRAISKRALNILHKLLSLHQPSSISQALPFHPSASKSKEDTPVWLQWDYKRSDLHKSVWKRMKECLDEGIWALLWEYRAKDATDIKKRKHRGDIDDDTGDYEEEGDRKRKVSENGWNLLGWLIEFWEKDKLENSAGQIGYSPLFMKQLPRPFDRSGQLPRNDASVPLFILKSACTFTGLGSSETRDSRIALAVKLLSLVIDATSGPIPPFHPESLSSSILHTLQSHSTSDVQRIIKGLETLGHWRASTHILTLLIESLGATRNMKMQDRKAKHQFEYDSQYRLNRPDIRYLLQQILLTSSKENNEQSKICIYKVQLLRIITTHRSQIGNEEEMREMHRIRDDSRWWADFDRTNELEMIDLKRVLESCIKSFIM
;
A
#
# COMPACT_ATOMS: atom_id res chain seq x y z
N MET A 1 -18.43 -63.39 -5.98
CA MET A 1 -19.31 -62.34 -5.46
C MET A 1 -18.43 -61.26 -4.84
N THR A 2 -17.98 -60.33 -5.67
CA THR A 2 -17.14 -59.19 -5.30
C THR A 2 -18.03 -58.00 -5.00
N GLN A 3 -18.05 -57.55 -3.75
CA GLN A 3 -18.76 -56.33 -3.34
C GLN A 3 -17.86 -55.13 -3.62
N HIS A 4 -18.32 -54.23 -4.49
CA HIS A 4 -17.73 -52.91 -4.68
C HIS A 4 -18.07 -52.00 -3.48
N PRO A 5 -17.14 -51.16 -2.99
CA PRO A 5 -17.44 -50.13 -2.02
C PRO A 5 -18.16 -48.95 -2.69
N PRO A 6 -19.00 -48.18 -1.96
CA PRO A 6 -19.73 -47.07 -2.54
C PRO A 6 -18.79 -45.88 -2.79
N ASN A 7 -18.86 -45.35 -4.01
CA ASN A 7 -18.26 -44.08 -4.41
C ASN A 7 -18.75 -42.94 -3.49
N MET A 8 -17.90 -42.48 -2.58
CA MET A 8 -18.08 -41.20 -1.90
C MET A 8 -17.41 -40.09 -2.71
N SER A 9 -18.04 -39.69 -3.81
CA SER A 9 -17.81 -38.38 -4.41
C SER A 9 -18.46 -37.31 -3.53
N ASN A 10 -17.79 -36.94 -2.44
CA ASN A 10 -18.24 -35.88 -1.56
C ASN A 10 -17.86 -34.52 -2.18
N THR A 11 -18.66 -34.06 -3.16
CA THR A 11 -18.67 -32.67 -3.61
C THR A 11 -19.33 -31.81 -2.53
N GLY A 12 -18.65 -31.66 -1.40
CA GLY A 12 -19.15 -30.92 -0.23
C GLY A 12 -19.04 -29.41 -0.43
N ARG A 13 -20.00 -28.78 -1.12
CA ARG A 13 -20.27 -27.36 -0.84
C ARG A 13 -20.72 -27.27 0.62
N PRO A 14 -20.20 -26.32 1.43
CA PRO A 14 -20.62 -26.18 2.81
C PRO A 14 -22.15 -25.93 2.88
N PRO A 15 -22.84 -26.47 3.89
CA PRO A 15 -24.29 -26.32 4.02
C PRO A 15 -24.64 -24.84 4.21
N VAL A 16 -25.36 -24.29 3.23
CA VAL A 16 -25.99 -22.98 3.29
C VAL A 16 -27.22 -23.09 4.21
N HIS A 17 -27.15 -22.57 5.43
CA HIS A 17 -28.32 -22.52 6.32
C HIS A 17 -29.22 -21.29 6.04
N PRO A 18 -30.52 -21.37 6.42
CA PRO A 18 -31.59 -20.61 5.80
C PRO A 18 -31.71 -19.19 6.35
N HIS A 19 -32.37 -18.32 5.58
CA HIS A 19 -32.72 -16.91 5.86
C HIS A 19 -33.01 -16.54 7.33
N SER A 20 -33.49 -17.48 8.15
CA SER A 20 -33.72 -17.35 9.61
C SER A 20 -32.61 -16.67 10.43
N TRP A 21 -31.32 -16.99 10.24
CA TRP A 21 -30.25 -16.38 11.06
C TRP A 21 -30.03 -14.91 10.74
N ARG A 22 -30.20 -14.55 9.46
CA ARG A 22 -30.15 -13.16 9.03
C ARG A 22 -31.25 -12.36 9.72
N GLU A 23 -32.45 -12.91 9.80
CA GLU A 23 -33.57 -12.25 10.48
C GLU A 23 -33.38 -12.19 12.02
N ILE A 24 -32.74 -13.17 12.65
CA ILE A 24 -32.40 -13.09 14.09
C ILE A 24 -31.44 -11.92 14.37
N ILE A 25 -30.38 -11.80 13.57
CA ILE A 25 -29.41 -10.70 13.73
C ILE A 25 -30.08 -9.37 13.38
N ASN A 26 -30.84 -9.32 12.28
CA ASN A 26 -31.51 -8.10 11.84
C ASN A 26 -32.57 -7.63 12.82
N GLY A 27 -33.33 -8.53 13.45
CA GLY A 27 -34.28 -8.19 14.51
C GLY A 27 -33.59 -7.47 15.68
N SER A 28 -32.45 -7.98 16.15
CA SER A 28 -31.66 -7.28 17.18
C SER A 28 -31.15 -5.91 16.72
N LEU A 29 -30.81 -5.76 15.43
CA LEU A 29 -30.32 -4.49 14.87
C LEU A 29 -31.45 -3.47 14.63
N GLU A 30 -32.66 -3.94 14.33
CA GLU A 30 -33.87 -3.12 14.20
C GLU A 30 -34.29 -2.55 15.55
N GLU A 31 -34.13 -3.32 16.62
CA GLU A 31 -34.33 -2.90 18.02
C GLU A 31 -33.12 -2.14 18.61
N ASN A 32 -32.08 -1.87 17.82
CA ASN A 32 -30.85 -1.17 18.22
C ASN A 32 -30.02 -1.87 19.32
N PHE A 33 -30.20 -3.18 19.51
CA PHE A 33 -29.42 -4.03 20.41
C PHE A 33 -28.08 -4.49 19.77
N VAL A 34 -27.24 -3.52 19.38
CA VAL A 34 -25.98 -3.76 18.63
C VAL A 34 -25.05 -4.73 19.35
N SER A 35 -24.90 -4.63 20.68
CA SER A 35 -24.01 -5.53 21.44
C SER A 35 -24.47 -6.98 21.42
N MET A 36 -25.79 -7.20 21.48
CA MET A 36 -26.39 -8.53 21.37
C MET A 36 -26.20 -9.09 19.97
N ALA A 37 -26.47 -8.27 18.94
CA ALA A 37 -26.25 -8.64 17.54
C ALA A 37 -24.79 -9.05 17.29
N LEU A 38 -23.80 -8.29 17.79
CA LEU A 38 -22.38 -8.65 17.68
C LEU A 38 -22.01 -9.92 18.47
N GLY A 39 -22.72 -10.22 19.57
CA GLY A 39 -22.56 -11.48 20.31
C GLY A 39 -22.99 -12.67 19.49
N THR A 40 -24.23 -12.64 19.02
CA THR A 40 -24.80 -13.66 18.13
C THR A 40 -23.93 -13.84 16.88
N PHE A 41 -23.51 -12.72 16.29
CA PHE A 41 -22.63 -12.73 15.12
C PHE A 41 -21.30 -13.44 15.39
N ASN A 42 -20.65 -13.15 16.52
CA ASN A 42 -19.39 -13.77 16.89
C ASN A 42 -19.53 -15.29 17.12
N GLU A 43 -20.62 -15.75 17.72
CA GLU A 43 -20.87 -17.17 17.97
C GLU A 43 -21.14 -17.98 16.69
N LEU A 44 -21.75 -17.33 15.69
CA LEU A 44 -22.09 -17.96 14.42
C LEU A 44 -20.87 -18.15 13.50
N ILE A 45 -19.79 -17.37 13.66
CA ILE A 45 -18.57 -17.53 12.86
C ILE A 45 -17.81 -18.80 13.24
N LYS A 46 -17.79 -19.80 12.34
CA LYS A 46 -17.15 -21.11 12.52
C LYS A 46 -16.41 -21.55 11.24
N ILE A 47 -15.40 -22.42 11.37
CA ILE A 47 -14.52 -22.87 10.26
C ILE A 47 -15.32 -23.44 9.07
N ASN A 48 -16.27 -24.34 9.32
CA ASN A 48 -17.05 -25.03 8.28
C ASN A 48 -18.29 -24.24 7.83
N PHE A 49 -18.49 -23.05 8.38
CA PHE A 49 -19.69 -22.26 8.18
C PHE A 49 -19.27 -20.88 7.72
N ILE A 50 -19.30 -20.67 6.40
CA ILE A 50 -19.42 -19.33 5.87
C ILE A 50 -20.87 -18.98 6.17
N PRO A 51 -21.17 -18.06 7.11
CA PRO A 51 -22.54 -17.61 7.16
C PRO A 51 -22.86 -17.10 5.75
N THR A 52 -24.08 -17.25 5.27
CA THR A 52 -24.56 -16.37 4.20
C THR A 52 -24.59 -14.96 4.75
N MET A 53 -23.42 -14.37 4.97
CA MET A 53 -23.19 -13.04 5.46
C MET A 53 -23.82 -12.18 4.39
N SER A 54 -24.95 -11.60 4.71
CA SER A 54 -25.48 -10.54 3.88
C SER A 54 -24.41 -9.45 3.84
N ARG A 55 -24.22 -8.86 2.67
CA ARG A 55 -23.28 -7.74 2.45
C ARG A 55 -23.47 -6.63 3.49
N GLU A 56 -24.71 -6.48 3.96
CA GLU A 56 -25.11 -5.57 5.03
C GLU A 56 -24.35 -5.81 6.35
N HIS A 57 -24.08 -7.05 6.77
CA HIS A 57 -23.45 -7.31 8.07
C HIS A 57 -21.95 -7.00 8.06
N ILE A 58 -21.25 -7.33 6.97
CA ILE A 58 -19.85 -6.93 6.81
C ILE A 58 -19.76 -5.40 6.76
N GLN A 59 -20.66 -4.74 6.04
CA GLN A 59 -20.72 -3.28 6.00
C GLN A 59 -21.08 -2.66 7.35
N LEU A 60 -21.94 -3.30 8.14
CA LEU A 60 -22.20 -2.90 9.51
C LEU A 60 -20.92 -2.98 10.35
N LEU A 61 -20.13 -4.05 10.26
CA LEU A 61 -18.85 -4.13 10.98
C LEU A 61 -17.87 -3.04 10.54
N LEU A 62 -17.79 -2.74 9.25
CA LEU A 62 -16.97 -1.62 8.74
C LEU A 62 -17.47 -0.26 9.27
N TYR A 63 -18.79 -0.08 9.35
CA TYR A 63 -19.40 1.11 9.93
C TYR A 63 -19.12 1.23 11.43
N LEU A 64 -19.27 0.15 12.20
CA LEU A 64 -19.04 0.14 13.64
C LEU A 64 -17.55 0.28 13.99
N THR A 65 -16.64 -0.15 13.12
CA THR A 65 -15.21 0.07 13.32
C THR A 65 -14.83 1.54 13.12
N THR A 66 -15.38 2.21 12.10
CA THR A 66 -14.98 3.56 11.69
C THR A 66 -15.88 4.70 12.15
N GLY A 67 -17.12 4.40 12.53
CA GLY A 67 -18.13 5.38 12.93
C GLY A 67 -17.92 5.95 14.34
N PRO A 68 -18.70 6.98 14.71
CA PRO A 68 -18.67 7.60 16.04
C PRO A 68 -19.39 6.75 17.08
N VAL A 69 -19.03 5.48 17.19
CA VAL A 69 -19.61 4.54 18.16
C VAL A 69 -18.68 4.35 19.36
N ASP A 70 -19.21 3.75 20.43
CA ASP A 70 -18.42 3.40 21.62
C ASP A 70 -17.15 2.60 21.22
N ARG A 71 -16.01 2.96 21.81
CA ARG A 71 -14.72 2.29 21.61
C ARG A 71 -14.81 0.79 21.87
N ALA A 72 -15.62 0.36 22.85
CA ALA A 72 -15.82 -1.07 23.13
C ALA A 72 -16.49 -1.79 21.95
N ILE A 73 -17.50 -1.15 21.34
CA ILE A 73 -18.22 -1.69 20.17
C ILE A 73 -17.30 -1.72 18.95
N SER A 74 -16.54 -0.63 18.70
CA SER A 74 -15.58 -0.57 17.60
C SER A 74 -14.52 -1.68 17.71
N LYS A 75 -13.92 -1.87 18.90
CA LYS A 75 -12.96 -2.94 19.14
C LYS A 75 -13.57 -4.33 18.94
N ARG A 76 -14.80 -4.55 19.41
CA ARG A 76 -15.51 -5.82 19.22
C ARG A 76 -15.79 -6.10 17.75
N ALA A 77 -16.24 -5.11 16.99
CA ALA A 77 -16.47 -5.24 15.56
C ALA A 77 -15.17 -5.55 14.80
N LEU A 78 -14.06 -4.91 15.16
CA LEU A 78 -12.75 -5.19 14.58
C LEU A 78 -12.27 -6.62 14.89
N ASN A 79 -12.42 -7.08 16.14
CA ASN A 79 -12.07 -8.45 16.53
C ASN A 79 -12.87 -9.50 15.73
N ILE A 80 -14.15 -9.22 15.49
CA ILE A 80 -15.01 -10.06 14.66
C ILE A 80 -14.50 -10.09 13.21
N LEU A 81 -14.08 -8.95 12.65
CA LEU A 81 -13.47 -8.90 11.32
C LEU A 81 -12.17 -9.72 11.23
N HIS A 82 -11.30 -9.66 12.25
CA HIS A 82 -10.10 -10.52 12.29
C HIS A 82 -10.46 -12.01 12.44
N LYS A 83 -11.49 -12.35 13.23
CA LYS A 83 -11.99 -13.73 13.34
C LYS A 83 -12.54 -14.24 12.01
N LEU A 84 -13.31 -13.41 11.28
CA LEU A 84 -13.78 -13.75 9.93
C LEU A 84 -12.61 -14.01 8.99
N LEU A 85 -11.60 -13.12 9.03
CA LEU A 85 -10.42 -13.25 8.19
C LEU A 85 -9.58 -14.47 8.57
N SER A 86 -9.51 -14.89 9.83
CA SER A 86 -8.74 -16.07 10.21
C SER A 86 -9.40 -17.37 9.75
N LEU A 87 -10.74 -17.44 9.76
CA LEU A 87 -11.47 -18.66 9.43
C LEU A 87 -11.83 -18.80 7.94
N HIS A 88 -11.96 -17.69 7.21
CA HIS A 88 -12.48 -17.70 5.83
C HIS A 88 -11.51 -17.12 4.81
N GLN A 89 -11.71 -17.47 3.54
CA GLN A 89 -10.94 -16.95 2.42
C GLN A 89 -11.36 -15.50 2.11
N PRO A 90 -10.43 -14.57 1.79
CA PRO A 90 -10.73 -13.18 1.44
C PRO A 90 -11.74 -13.05 0.28
N SER A 91 -11.69 -13.97 -0.68
CA SER A 91 -12.63 -14.03 -1.81
C SER A 91 -14.09 -14.12 -1.37
N SER A 92 -14.38 -14.82 -0.25
CA SER A 92 -15.74 -14.98 0.29
C SER A 92 -16.28 -13.70 0.93
N ILE A 93 -15.40 -12.84 1.46
CA ILE A 93 -15.75 -11.57 2.12
C ILE A 93 -15.80 -10.43 1.08
N SER A 94 -14.99 -10.53 0.02
CA SER A 94 -14.73 -9.47 -0.96
C SER A 94 -15.98 -8.88 -1.63
N GLN A 95 -17.06 -9.65 -1.77
CA GLN A 95 -18.29 -9.19 -2.43
C GLN A 95 -19.06 -8.14 -1.62
N ALA A 96 -18.79 -8.02 -0.32
CA ALA A 96 -19.42 -7.04 0.56
C ALA A 96 -18.62 -5.74 0.70
N LEU A 97 -17.34 -5.77 0.29
CA LEU A 97 -16.45 -4.63 0.43
C LEU A 97 -16.66 -3.63 -0.73
N PRO A 98 -16.69 -2.32 -0.43
CA PRO A 98 -16.54 -1.31 -1.45
C PRO A 98 -15.26 -1.51 -2.27
N PHE A 99 -15.35 -1.29 -3.56
CA PHE A 99 -14.21 -1.26 -4.47
C PHE A 99 -14.23 0.02 -5.28
N HIS A 100 -13.09 0.40 -5.84
CA HIS A 100 -12.97 1.62 -6.62
C HIS A 100 -13.92 1.57 -7.83
N PRO A 101 -14.67 2.64 -8.15
CA PRO A 101 -15.68 2.61 -9.21
C PRO A 101 -15.12 2.17 -10.57
N SER A 102 -13.90 2.58 -10.91
CA SER A 102 -13.22 2.17 -12.15
C SER A 102 -12.83 0.67 -12.20
N ALA A 103 -13.00 -0.09 -11.12
CA ALA A 103 -12.88 -1.54 -11.14
C ALA A 103 -14.17 -2.22 -11.65
N SER A 104 -15.31 -1.54 -11.61
CA SER A 104 -16.56 -2.05 -12.20
C SER A 104 -16.58 -1.82 -13.69
N LYS A 105 -17.06 -2.81 -14.45
CA LYS A 105 -17.42 -2.66 -15.86
C LYS A 105 -18.87 -2.24 -16.07
N SER A 106 -19.71 -2.33 -15.03
CA SER A 106 -21.13 -1.99 -15.14
C SER A 106 -21.33 -0.49 -14.94
N LYS A 107 -22.18 0.11 -15.79
CA LYS A 107 -22.68 1.48 -15.66
C LYS A 107 -23.91 1.53 -14.75
N GLU A 108 -24.06 0.58 -13.82
CA GLU A 108 -25.20 0.58 -12.90
C GLU A 108 -25.09 1.77 -11.93
N ASP A 109 -26.22 2.43 -11.69
CA ASP A 109 -26.30 3.59 -10.77
C ASP A 109 -25.93 3.24 -9.32
N THR A 110 -26.00 1.96 -8.94
CA THR A 110 -25.67 1.49 -7.59
C THR A 110 -24.92 0.17 -7.65
N PRO A 111 -23.72 0.06 -7.05
CA PRO A 111 -22.91 -1.14 -7.15
C PRO A 111 -23.49 -2.30 -6.33
N VAL A 112 -23.22 -3.52 -6.78
CA VAL A 112 -23.72 -4.78 -6.19
C VAL A 112 -23.49 -4.90 -4.68
N TRP A 113 -22.38 -4.36 -4.16
CA TRP A 113 -22.11 -4.38 -2.72
C TRP A 113 -23.09 -3.50 -1.92
N LEU A 114 -23.67 -2.46 -2.52
CA LEU A 114 -24.60 -1.50 -1.88
C LEU A 114 -26.09 -1.84 -2.12
N GLN A 115 -26.38 -2.88 -2.90
CA GLN A 115 -27.73 -3.34 -3.24
C GLN A 115 -28.33 -4.24 -2.15
N TRP A 116 -28.61 -3.68 -0.97
CA TRP A 116 -29.33 -4.36 0.12
C TRP A 116 -30.36 -3.41 0.76
N ASP A 117 -31.34 -3.98 1.47
CA ASP A 117 -32.47 -3.24 2.02
C ASP A 117 -32.09 -2.43 3.26
N TYR A 118 -31.72 -1.17 3.03
CA TYR A 118 -31.31 -0.26 4.10
C TYR A 118 -32.46 0.42 4.84
N LYS A 119 -33.71 0.24 4.40
CA LYS A 119 -34.87 0.97 4.96
C LYS A 119 -35.41 0.33 6.24
N ARG A 120 -34.87 -0.83 6.64
CA ARG A 120 -35.31 -1.62 7.80
C ARG A 120 -35.19 -0.89 9.14
N SER A 121 -34.10 -0.16 9.38
CA SER A 121 -33.93 0.63 10.60
C SER A 121 -33.04 1.84 10.39
N ASP A 122 -33.02 2.75 11.36
CA ASP A 122 -32.18 3.96 11.29
C ASP A 122 -30.68 3.64 11.34
N LEU A 123 -30.30 2.54 12.00
CA LEU A 123 -28.94 2.02 11.95
C LEU A 123 -28.59 1.56 10.53
N HIS A 124 -29.47 0.79 9.87
CA HIS A 124 -29.26 0.36 8.48
C HIS A 124 -29.15 1.56 7.53
N LYS A 125 -29.99 2.59 7.69
CA LYS A 125 -29.89 3.85 6.93
C LYS A 125 -28.54 4.54 7.16
N SER A 126 -28.05 4.55 8.40
CA SER A 126 -26.77 5.17 8.77
C SER A 126 -25.57 4.43 8.16
N VAL A 127 -25.57 3.09 8.24
CA VAL A 127 -24.57 2.22 7.59
C VAL A 127 -24.57 2.49 6.09
N TRP A 128 -25.75 2.43 5.45
CA TRP A 128 -25.87 2.65 4.01
C TRP A 128 -25.40 4.05 3.59
N LYS A 129 -25.75 5.09 4.34
CA LYS A 129 -25.30 6.47 4.09
C LYS A 129 -23.77 6.57 4.17
N ARG A 130 -23.14 5.92 5.14
CA ARG A 130 -21.67 5.89 5.25
C ARG A 130 -21.03 5.09 4.10
N MET A 131 -21.59 3.94 3.76
CA MET A 131 -21.10 3.12 2.64
C MET A 131 -21.28 3.82 1.28
N LYS A 132 -22.31 4.66 1.12
CA LYS A 132 -22.49 5.49 -0.08
C LYS A 132 -21.33 6.46 -0.33
N GLU A 133 -20.62 6.89 0.72
CA GLU A 133 -19.42 7.74 0.55
C GLU A 133 -18.26 7.00 -0.11
N CYS A 134 -18.30 5.67 -0.14
CA CYS A 134 -17.33 4.81 -0.82
C CYS A 134 -17.57 4.68 -2.33
N LEU A 135 -18.58 5.37 -2.90
CA LEU A 135 -18.85 5.32 -4.34
C LEU A 135 -17.71 5.92 -5.17
N ASP A 136 -17.08 6.98 -4.67
CA ASP A 136 -16.05 7.72 -5.40
C ASP A 136 -14.66 7.10 -5.18
N GLU A 137 -14.32 6.76 -3.93
CA GLU A 137 -12.96 6.34 -3.55
C GLU A 137 -12.88 4.86 -3.13
N GLY A 138 -13.96 4.08 -3.25
CA GLY A 138 -14.00 2.71 -2.74
C GLY A 138 -13.79 2.66 -1.22
N ILE A 139 -13.11 1.61 -0.73
CA ILE A 139 -12.90 1.39 0.70
C ILE A 139 -12.10 2.51 1.39
N TRP A 140 -11.30 3.26 0.63
CA TRP A 140 -10.44 4.33 1.16
C TRP A 140 -11.23 5.43 1.86
N ALA A 141 -12.46 5.70 1.42
CA ALA A 141 -13.35 6.70 2.02
C ALA A 141 -13.63 6.46 3.51
N LEU A 142 -13.52 5.20 3.98
CA LEU A 142 -13.75 4.85 5.38
C LEU A 142 -12.58 5.19 6.30
N LEU A 143 -11.37 5.40 5.76
CA LEU A 143 -10.16 5.64 6.55
C LEU A 143 -10.05 7.09 7.03
N TRP A 144 -10.62 8.02 6.25
CA TRP A 144 -10.51 9.45 6.49
C TRP A 144 -11.34 9.89 7.71
N GLU A 145 -10.84 10.90 8.44
CA GLU A 145 -11.60 11.58 9.49
C GLU A 145 -12.93 12.07 8.93
N TYR A 146 -14.01 11.73 9.65
CA TYR A 146 -15.37 12.09 9.25
C TYR A 146 -15.52 13.61 9.26
N ARG A 147 -15.66 14.21 8.08
CA ARG A 147 -16.10 15.60 7.96
C ARG A 147 -17.61 15.60 7.88
N ALA A 148 -18.27 16.19 8.87
CA ALA A 148 -19.63 16.65 8.66
C ALA A 148 -19.58 17.54 7.41
N LYS A 149 -20.32 17.16 6.36
CA LYS A 149 -20.40 17.94 5.11
C LYS A 149 -20.90 19.33 5.47
N ASP A 150 -20.01 20.30 5.55
CA ASP A 150 -20.40 21.70 5.56
C ASP A 150 -21.16 21.96 4.25
N ALA A 151 -22.36 22.52 4.36
CA ALA A 151 -23.32 22.72 3.27
C ALA A 151 -22.80 23.60 2.09
N THR A 152 -21.57 24.06 2.18
CA THR A 152 -20.87 24.91 1.21
C THR A 152 -20.22 24.14 0.06
N ASP A 153 -19.78 22.89 0.27
CA ASP A 153 -19.07 22.13 -0.79
C ASP A 153 -19.99 21.61 -1.90
N ILE A 154 -21.27 21.36 -1.59
CA ILE A 154 -22.27 20.95 -2.59
C ILE A 154 -22.58 22.10 -3.57
N LYS A 155 -22.48 23.37 -3.12
CA LYS A 155 -22.71 24.54 -3.99
C LYS A 155 -21.56 24.80 -4.95
N LYS A 156 -20.31 24.52 -4.57
CA LYS A 156 -19.14 24.71 -5.46
C LYS A 156 -19.12 23.74 -6.64
N ARG A 157 -19.57 22.49 -6.46
CA ARG A 157 -19.67 21.52 -7.57
C ARG A 157 -20.74 21.88 -8.60
N LYS A 158 -21.78 22.63 -8.21
CA LYS A 158 -22.86 23.03 -9.14
C LYS A 158 -22.53 24.28 -9.96
N HIS A 159 -21.52 25.06 -9.56
CA HIS A 159 -21.15 26.32 -10.26
C HIS A 159 -19.98 26.17 -11.25
N ARG A 160 -19.27 25.03 -11.25
CA ARG A 160 -18.16 24.74 -12.18
C ARG A 160 -18.60 24.25 -13.58
N GLY A 161 -19.90 24.27 -13.87
CA GLY A 161 -20.42 23.85 -15.18
C GLY A 161 -20.30 24.91 -16.28
N ASP A 162 -19.76 26.11 -16.01
CA ASP A 162 -19.94 27.23 -16.94
C ASP A 162 -18.84 28.31 -16.94
N ILE A 163 -17.58 27.95 -16.68
CA ILE A 163 -16.44 28.87 -16.92
C ILE A 163 -15.30 28.08 -17.56
N ASP A 164 -15.17 28.29 -18.87
CA ASP A 164 -13.99 28.00 -19.68
C ASP A 164 -12.96 29.08 -19.32
N ASP A 165 -11.89 28.72 -18.59
CA ASP A 165 -10.65 29.48 -18.66
C ASP A 165 -9.43 28.68 -18.18
N ASP A 166 -8.36 28.88 -18.94
CA ASP A 166 -7.06 28.24 -18.94
C ASP A 166 -6.21 28.78 -17.78
N THR A 167 -6.12 28.05 -16.66
CA THR A 167 -5.00 28.22 -15.71
C THR A 167 -4.84 26.97 -14.84
N GLY A 168 -3.86 26.14 -15.18
CA GLY A 168 -3.47 24.97 -14.41
C GLY A 168 -2.70 25.33 -13.15
N ASP A 169 -3.39 25.41 -12.00
CA ASP A 169 -2.74 25.30 -10.68
C ASP A 169 -3.70 24.98 -9.51
N TYR A 170 -4.83 24.28 -9.75
CA TYR A 170 -5.91 24.13 -8.76
C TYR A 170 -6.17 22.71 -8.22
N GLU A 171 -5.18 21.80 -8.24
CA GLU A 171 -5.35 20.45 -7.66
C GLU A 171 -4.65 20.25 -6.30
N GLU A 172 -3.70 21.12 -5.91
CA GLU A 172 -2.86 20.86 -4.74
C GLU A 172 -3.49 21.23 -3.38
N GLU A 173 -4.59 21.98 -3.36
CA GLU A 173 -5.17 22.51 -2.11
C GLU A 173 -6.22 21.57 -1.47
N GLY A 174 -6.81 20.65 -2.25
CA GLY A 174 -7.81 19.69 -1.77
C GLY A 174 -7.21 18.55 -0.93
N ASP A 175 -6.00 18.11 -1.27
CA ASP A 175 -5.31 17.00 -0.60
C ASP A 175 -4.71 17.39 0.75
N ARG A 176 -4.39 18.67 0.96
CA ARG A 176 -3.74 19.18 2.19
C ARG A 176 -4.62 19.10 3.45
N LYS A 177 -5.89 18.73 3.35
CA LYS A 177 -6.80 18.64 4.51
C LYS A 177 -7.16 17.20 4.91
N ARG A 178 -6.85 16.18 4.11
CA ARG A 178 -7.26 14.79 4.40
C ARG A 178 -6.39 14.26 5.54
N LYS A 179 -6.99 13.55 6.49
CA LYS A 179 -6.27 12.94 7.62
C LYS A 179 -6.87 11.59 7.91
N VAL A 180 -6.02 10.59 8.12
CA VAL A 180 -6.46 9.24 8.52
C VAL A 180 -6.90 9.29 9.99
N SER A 181 -8.11 8.83 10.26
CA SER A 181 -8.66 8.75 11.62
C SER A 181 -8.00 7.65 12.43
N GLU A 182 -8.09 7.71 13.77
CA GLU A 182 -7.54 6.65 14.64
C GLU A 182 -8.16 5.28 14.33
N ASN A 183 -9.48 5.24 14.20
CA ASN A 183 -10.21 4.05 13.79
C ASN A 183 -9.88 3.63 12.34
N GLY A 184 -9.56 4.60 11.48
CA GLY A 184 -9.07 4.38 10.13
C GLY A 184 -7.74 3.63 10.10
N TRP A 185 -6.80 3.94 11.00
CA TRP A 185 -5.54 3.19 11.13
C TRP A 185 -5.78 1.73 11.54
N ASN A 186 -6.71 1.50 12.48
CA ASN A 186 -7.09 0.16 12.90
C ASN A 186 -7.73 -0.64 11.76
N LEU A 187 -8.66 -0.02 11.02
CA LEU A 187 -9.26 -0.63 9.83
C LEU A 187 -8.22 -0.90 8.74
N LEU A 188 -7.28 0.03 8.52
CA LEU A 188 -6.20 -0.14 7.56
C LEU A 188 -5.34 -1.37 7.89
N GLY A 189 -5.02 -1.58 9.18
CA GLY A 189 -4.32 -2.79 9.64
C GLY A 189 -5.05 -4.06 9.21
N TRP A 190 -6.36 -4.13 9.46
CA TRP A 190 -7.18 -5.27 9.02
C TRP A 190 -7.24 -5.40 7.49
N LEU A 191 -7.36 -4.31 6.74
CA LEU A 191 -7.38 -4.33 5.28
C LEU A 191 -6.07 -4.84 4.68
N ILE A 192 -4.93 -4.45 5.26
CA ILE A 192 -3.61 -4.95 4.86
C ILE A 192 -3.52 -6.45 5.10
N GLU A 193 -3.90 -6.94 6.30
CA GLU A 193 -3.94 -8.39 6.57
C GLU A 193 -4.85 -9.13 5.58
N PHE A 194 -5.99 -8.53 5.24
CA PHE A 194 -6.94 -9.07 4.27
C PHE A 194 -6.30 -9.23 2.88
N TRP A 195 -5.56 -8.22 2.41
CA TRP A 195 -4.87 -8.26 1.11
C TRP A 195 -3.60 -9.13 1.14
N GLU A 196 -2.86 -9.16 2.24
CA GLU A 196 -1.71 -10.06 2.43
C GLU A 196 -2.17 -11.52 2.38
N LYS A 197 -3.27 -11.86 3.06
CA LYS A 197 -3.87 -13.19 3.00
C LYS A 197 -4.31 -13.54 1.57
N ASP A 198 -4.96 -12.61 0.87
CA ASP A 198 -5.38 -12.81 -0.53
C ASP A 198 -4.16 -13.03 -1.44
N LYS A 199 -3.07 -12.28 -1.25
CA LYS A 199 -1.81 -12.49 -1.97
C LYS A 199 -1.27 -13.90 -1.72
N LEU A 200 -1.19 -14.36 -0.46
CA LEU A 200 -0.64 -15.66 -0.12
C LEU A 200 -1.44 -16.82 -0.75
N GLU A 201 -2.76 -16.74 -0.71
CA GLU A 201 -3.64 -17.76 -1.30
C GLU A 201 -3.54 -17.79 -2.83
N ASN A 202 -3.39 -16.63 -3.49
CA ASN A 202 -3.22 -16.54 -4.94
C ASN A 202 -1.77 -16.78 -5.41
N SER A 203 -0.78 -16.69 -4.53
CA SER A 203 0.63 -16.98 -4.85
C SER A 203 0.84 -18.45 -5.21
N ALA A 204 0.02 -19.36 -4.64
CA ALA A 204 -0.05 -20.76 -5.06
C ALA A 204 -0.48 -20.92 -6.54
N GLY A 205 -1.18 -19.92 -7.09
CA GLY A 205 -1.67 -19.85 -8.47
C GLY A 205 -0.81 -19.00 -9.42
N GLN A 206 0.47 -18.74 -9.09
CA GLN A 206 1.45 -17.96 -9.88
C GLN A 206 1.29 -16.43 -9.87
N ILE A 207 0.33 -15.86 -9.13
CA ILE A 207 0.13 -14.41 -9.06
C ILE A 207 0.83 -13.87 -7.81
N GLY A 208 1.94 -13.15 -8.01
CA GLY A 208 2.75 -12.58 -6.91
C GLY A 208 2.19 -11.33 -6.23
N TYR A 209 0.90 -11.01 -6.41
CA TYR A 209 0.23 -9.82 -5.88
C TYR A 209 -1.22 -10.14 -5.50
N SER A 210 -1.88 -9.29 -4.70
CA SER A 210 -3.30 -9.44 -4.35
C SER A 210 -4.23 -8.88 -5.43
N PRO A 211 -5.06 -9.70 -6.11
CA PRO A 211 -6.04 -9.19 -7.07
C PRO A 211 -7.12 -8.33 -6.41
N LEU A 212 -7.47 -8.61 -5.14
CA LEU A 212 -8.45 -7.82 -4.40
C LEU A 212 -7.93 -6.42 -4.06
N PHE A 213 -6.66 -6.30 -3.69
CA PHE A 213 -6.01 -5.00 -3.51
C PHE A 213 -6.05 -4.17 -4.80
N MET A 214 -5.76 -4.80 -5.95
CA MET A 214 -5.80 -4.10 -7.25
C MET A 214 -7.18 -3.56 -7.61
N LYS A 215 -8.29 -4.12 -7.09
CA LYS A 215 -9.63 -3.55 -7.28
C LYS A 215 -9.86 -2.25 -6.50
N GLN A 216 -9.00 -1.93 -5.54
CA GLN A 216 -9.07 -0.71 -4.74
C GLN A 216 -8.29 0.45 -5.38
N LEU A 217 -7.41 0.15 -6.33
CA LEU A 217 -6.65 1.18 -7.04
C LEU A 217 -7.38 1.61 -8.32
N PRO A 218 -7.39 2.91 -8.65
CA PRO A 218 -8.00 3.42 -9.86
C PRO A 218 -7.36 2.80 -11.12
N ARG A 219 -8.20 2.40 -12.07
CA ARG A 219 -7.78 2.10 -13.44
C ARG A 219 -7.56 3.40 -14.23
N PRO A 220 -6.56 3.44 -15.13
CA PRO A 220 -6.44 4.52 -16.08
C PRO A 220 -7.69 4.58 -16.96
N PHE A 221 -8.06 5.79 -17.39
CA PHE A 221 -9.17 5.97 -18.31
C PHE A 221 -8.73 5.51 -19.70
N ASP A 222 -9.05 4.27 -20.05
CA ASP A 222 -8.77 3.71 -21.37
C ASP A 222 -10.00 2.98 -21.91
N ARG A 223 -10.33 3.25 -23.18
CA ARG A 223 -11.42 2.59 -23.91
C ARG A 223 -11.21 1.07 -24.03
N SER A 224 -9.95 0.60 -23.99
CA SER A 224 -9.62 -0.82 -24.04
C SER A 224 -9.61 -1.51 -22.66
N GLY A 225 -9.38 -0.74 -21.59
CA GLY A 225 -9.25 -1.25 -20.22
C GLY A 225 -8.05 -2.18 -20.00
N GLN A 226 -7.08 -2.19 -20.92
CA GLN A 226 -5.90 -3.08 -20.90
C GLN A 226 -4.67 -2.42 -20.27
N LEU A 227 -4.65 -1.09 -20.10
CA LEU A 227 -3.51 -0.40 -19.51
C LEU A 227 -3.30 -0.78 -18.02
N PRO A 228 -2.04 -0.92 -17.59
CA PRO A 228 -1.71 -1.14 -16.18
C PRO A 228 -2.09 0.09 -15.35
N ARG A 229 -2.42 -0.13 -14.08
CA ARG A 229 -2.70 0.98 -13.15
C ARG A 229 -1.45 1.80 -12.91
N ASN A 230 -1.60 3.11 -12.73
CA ASN A 230 -0.47 4.02 -12.60
C ASN A 230 -0.61 5.00 -11.44
N ASP A 231 -1.73 4.98 -10.73
CA ASP A 231 -2.01 5.90 -9.62
C ASP A 231 -1.95 5.17 -8.27
N ALA A 232 -0.96 5.57 -7.48
CA ALA A 232 -0.71 5.13 -6.10
C ALA A 232 -0.84 6.30 -5.10
N SER A 233 -1.57 7.35 -5.47
CA SER A 233 -1.77 8.57 -4.66
C SER A 233 -2.24 8.24 -3.24
N VAL A 234 -3.27 7.40 -3.09
CA VAL A 234 -3.82 7.04 -1.77
C VAL A 234 -2.81 6.29 -0.89
N PRO A 235 -2.19 5.17 -1.33
CA PRO A 235 -1.11 4.53 -0.57
C PRO A 235 0.03 5.48 -0.15
N LEU A 236 0.47 6.35 -1.06
CA LEU A 236 1.56 7.29 -0.80
C LEU A 236 1.12 8.44 0.13
N PHE A 237 -0.14 8.85 0.05
CA PHE A 237 -0.73 9.82 0.97
C PHE A 237 -0.80 9.26 2.40
N ILE A 238 -1.17 7.99 2.56
CA ILE A 238 -1.17 7.29 3.85
C ILE A 238 0.26 7.21 4.41
N LEU A 239 1.24 6.91 3.56
CA LEU A 239 2.66 6.92 3.94
C LEU A 239 3.12 8.30 4.42
N LYS A 240 2.76 9.36 3.69
CA LYS A 240 3.03 10.74 4.10
C LYS A 240 2.38 11.05 5.44
N SER A 241 1.11 10.69 5.61
CA SER A 241 0.35 10.89 6.85
C SER A 241 0.96 10.16 8.05
N ALA A 242 1.53 8.96 7.85
CA ALA A 242 2.23 8.23 8.90
C ALA A 242 3.50 8.97 9.37
N CYS A 243 4.26 9.53 8.42
CA CYS A 243 5.54 10.20 8.73
C CYS A 243 5.35 11.59 9.33
N THR A 244 4.34 12.34 8.88
CA THR A 244 4.00 13.68 9.38
C THR A 244 3.18 13.66 10.67
N PHE A 245 2.94 12.49 11.26
CA PHE A 245 2.21 12.40 12.51
C PHE A 245 3.00 13.04 13.66
N THR A 246 2.56 14.22 14.08
CA THR A 246 3.12 15.02 15.20
C THR A 246 2.22 14.98 16.44
N GLY A 247 1.22 14.11 16.49
CA GLY A 247 0.30 14.04 17.62
C GLY A 247 1.01 13.69 18.93
N LEU A 248 0.41 14.07 20.06
CA LEU A 248 0.82 13.74 21.45
C LEU A 248 0.91 12.23 21.78
N GLY A 249 0.88 11.36 20.77
CA GLY A 249 1.05 9.91 20.93
C GLY A 249 2.52 9.54 21.21
N SER A 250 2.72 8.37 21.82
CA SER A 250 4.05 7.79 21.99
C SER A 250 4.74 7.56 20.63
N SER A 251 6.08 7.57 20.62
CA SER A 251 6.88 7.20 19.45
C SER A 251 6.44 5.87 18.84
N GLU A 252 6.02 4.93 19.69
CA GLU A 252 5.53 3.60 19.30
C GLU A 252 4.32 3.66 18.35
N THR A 253 3.40 4.61 18.56
CA THR A 253 2.23 4.77 17.68
C THR A 253 2.64 5.27 16.30
N ARG A 254 3.63 6.17 16.24
CA ARG A 254 4.18 6.65 14.95
C ARG A 254 4.88 5.53 14.21
N ASP A 255 5.73 4.76 14.89
CA ASP A 255 6.47 3.65 14.28
C ASP A 255 5.53 2.55 13.77
N SER A 256 4.46 2.25 14.53
CA SER A 256 3.42 1.31 14.10
C SER A 256 2.70 1.78 12.81
N ARG A 257 2.38 3.07 12.70
CA ARG A 257 1.75 3.64 11.49
C ARG A 257 2.67 3.60 10.28
N ILE A 258 3.96 3.91 10.47
CA ILE A 258 4.95 3.80 9.40
C ILE A 258 5.04 2.34 8.96
N ALA A 259 5.09 1.38 9.89
CA ALA A 259 5.13 -0.04 9.56
C ALA A 259 3.89 -0.49 8.73
N LEU A 260 2.69 -0.05 9.11
CA LEU A 260 1.47 -0.31 8.32
C LEU A 260 1.54 0.32 6.93
N ALA A 261 1.96 1.58 6.82
CA ALA A 261 2.08 2.25 5.53
C ALA A 261 3.14 1.59 4.63
N VAL A 262 4.22 1.07 5.22
CA VAL A 262 5.25 0.31 4.49
C VAL A 262 4.71 -1.03 3.99
N LYS A 263 3.90 -1.75 4.79
CA LYS A 263 3.21 -2.96 4.31
C LYS A 263 2.25 -2.65 3.16
N LEU A 264 1.51 -1.54 3.25
CA LEU A 264 0.66 -1.08 2.15
C LEU A 264 1.48 -0.78 0.89
N LEU A 265 2.62 -0.09 1.03
CA LEU A 265 3.52 0.19 -0.09
C LEU A 265 4.09 -1.09 -0.70
N SER A 266 4.42 -2.08 0.13
CA SER A 266 4.88 -3.42 -0.31
C SER A 266 3.86 -4.09 -1.23
N LEU A 267 2.56 -4.03 -0.91
CA LEU A 267 1.49 -4.56 -1.79
C LEU A 267 1.45 -3.86 -3.18
N VAL A 268 1.75 -2.56 -3.24
CA VAL A 268 1.85 -1.83 -4.52
C VAL A 268 3.10 -2.25 -5.29
N ILE A 269 4.23 -2.41 -4.60
CA ILE A 269 5.49 -2.87 -5.19
C ILE A 269 5.35 -4.28 -5.75
N ASP A 270 4.67 -5.18 -5.04
CA ASP A 270 4.34 -6.53 -5.52
C ASP A 270 3.61 -6.49 -6.86
N ALA A 271 2.65 -5.57 -7.00
CA ALA A 271 1.87 -5.37 -8.21
C ALA A 271 2.70 -4.81 -9.40
N THR A 272 3.95 -4.40 -9.20
CA THR A 272 4.89 -4.03 -10.27
C THR A 272 5.74 -5.21 -10.74
N SER A 273 5.60 -6.37 -10.11
CA SER A 273 6.35 -7.58 -10.43
C SER A 273 5.69 -8.39 -11.56
N GLY A 274 6.50 -9.16 -12.27
CA GLY A 274 6.04 -10.08 -13.32
C GLY A 274 6.23 -9.57 -14.74
N PRO A 275 6.02 -10.43 -15.75
CA PRO A 275 6.23 -10.09 -17.16
C PRO A 275 5.27 -9.01 -17.66
N ILE A 276 4.02 -9.04 -17.18
CA ILE A 276 2.96 -8.09 -17.51
C ILE A 276 2.41 -7.57 -16.17
N PRO A 277 3.04 -6.54 -15.59
CA PRO A 277 2.68 -6.09 -14.25
C PRO A 277 1.31 -5.37 -14.28
N PRO A 278 0.39 -5.66 -13.34
CA PRO A 278 -0.90 -4.98 -13.26
C PRO A 278 -0.80 -3.50 -12.82
N PHE A 279 0.36 -3.10 -12.28
CA PHE A 279 0.70 -1.72 -11.95
C PHE A 279 1.97 -1.29 -12.70
N HIS A 280 1.97 -0.08 -13.26
CA HIS A 280 3.04 0.49 -14.06
C HIS A 280 4.26 0.83 -13.19
N PRO A 281 5.41 0.13 -13.35
CA PRO A 281 6.56 0.28 -12.45
C PRO A 281 7.16 1.69 -12.43
N GLU A 282 7.24 2.36 -13.59
CA GLU A 282 7.85 3.69 -13.69
C GLU A 282 6.99 4.78 -13.05
N SER A 283 5.66 4.63 -13.15
CA SER A 283 4.74 5.56 -12.50
C SER A 283 4.89 5.45 -10.98
N LEU A 284 4.97 4.22 -10.46
CA LEU A 284 5.22 4.00 -9.04
C LEU A 284 6.57 4.58 -8.60
N SER A 285 7.65 4.33 -9.35
CA SER A 285 8.99 4.81 -8.98
C SER A 285 9.06 6.34 -8.95
N SER A 286 8.41 7.01 -9.90
CA SER A 286 8.30 8.47 -9.92
C SER A 286 7.49 9.01 -8.73
N SER A 287 6.34 8.40 -8.42
CA SER A 287 5.50 8.85 -7.31
C SER A 287 6.13 8.58 -5.94
N ILE A 288 6.82 7.44 -5.76
CA ILE A 288 7.60 7.15 -4.55
C ILE A 288 8.70 8.20 -4.39
N LEU A 289 9.45 8.48 -5.45
CA LEU A 289 10.53 9.46 -5.39
C LEU A 289 10.04 10.82 -4.94
N HIS A 290 9.00 11.36 -5.59
CA HIS A 290 8.41 12.64 -5.23
C HIS A 290 7.93 12.66 -3.77
N THR A 291 7.33 11.55 -3.32
CA THR A 291 6.88 11.41 -1.93
C THR A 291 8.07 11.47 -0.98
N LEU A 292 9.08 10.61 -1.16
CA LEU A 292 10.20 10.46 -0.23
C LEU A 292 11.15 11.67 -0.20
N GLN A 293 11.26 12.45 -1.28
CA GLN A 293 12.07 13.68 -1.29
C GLN A 293 11.63 14.70 -0.24
N SER A 294 10.33 14.75 0.05
CA SER A 294 9.76 15.67 1.04
C SER A 294 9.92 15.19 2.48
N HIS A 295 10.47 14.00 2.72
CA HIS A 295 10.58 13.39 4.04
C HIS A 295 11.96 13.60 4.67
N SER A 296 12.01 13.48 6.01
CA SER A 296 13.29 13.47 6.73
C SER A 296 14.11 12.23 6.36
N THR A 297 15.44 12.35 6.39
CA THR A 297 16.35 11.22 6.12
C THR A 297 16.07 10.03 7.04
N SER A 298 15.73 10.30 8.31
CA SER A 298 15.38 9.28 9.29
C SER A 298 14.13 8.48 8.91
N ASP A 299 13.12 9.14 8.34
CA ASP A 299 11.88 8.47 7.91
C ASP A 299 12.10 7.66 6.65
N VAL A 300 12.87 8.20 5.69
CA VAL A 300 13.28 7.44 4.50
C VAL A 300 14.05 6.18 4.92
N GLN A 301 14.99 6.28 5.85
CA GLN A 301 15.71 5.11 6.38
C GLN A 301 14.77 4.07 7.01
N ARG A 302 13.79 4.50 7.83
CA ARG A 302 12.77 3.61 8.43
C ARG A 302 11.97 2.90 7.35
N ILE A 303 11.48 3.63 6.34
CA ILE A 303 10.70 3.09 5.22
C ILE A 303 11.51 2.04 4.46
N ILE A 304 12.73 2.39 4.07
CA ILE A 304 13.62 1.50 3.31
C ILE A 304 13.97 0.23 4.11
N LYS A 305 14.24 0.36 5.42
CA LYS A 305 14.47 -0.80 6.30
C LYS A 305 13.24 -1.69 6.43
N GLY A 306 12.05 -1.09 6.50
CA GLY A 306 10.79 -1.85 6.52
C GLY A 306 10.57 -2.62 5.22
N LEU A 307 10.82 -2.01 4.06
CA LEU A 307 10.75 -2.67 2.76
C LEU A 307 11.78 -3.80 2.64
N GLU A 308 13.01 -3.60 3.11
CA GLU A 308 14.05 -4.62 3.19
C GLU A 308 13.58 -5.84 4.02
N THR A 309 12.99 -5.58 5.19
CA THR A 309 12.45 -6.63 6.09
C THR A 309 11.31 -7.43 5.43
N LEU A 310 10.52 -6.79 4.56
CA LEU A 310 9.46 -7.43 3.78
C LEU A 310 9.96 -8.13 2.51
N GLY A 311 11.28 -8.17 2.27
CA GLY A 311 11.90 -8.86 1.13
C GLY A 311 12.02 -8.00 -0.14
N HIS A 312 11.68 -6.72 -0.09
CA HIS A 312 11.75 -5.79 -1.22
C HIS A 312 13.11 -5.07 -1.34
N TRP A 313 14.20 -5.73 -0.98
CA TRP A 313 15.54 -5.13 -0.97
C TRP A 313 15.95 -4.58 -2.36
N ARG A 314 15.55 -5.24 -3.46
CA ARG A 314 15.80 -4.75 -4.82
C ARG A 314 15.09 -3.43 -5.10
N ALA A 315 13.81 -3.32 -4.76
CA ALA A 315 13.07 -2.05 -4.84
C ALA A 315 13.70 -0.97 -3.97
N SER A 316 14.09 -1.32 -2.74
CA SER A 316 14.80 -0.42 -1.82
C SER A 316 16.08 0.14 -2.45
N THR A 317 16.93 -0.71 -3.05
CA THR A 317 18.14 -0.23 -3.73
C THR A 317 17.83 0.70 -4.90
N HIS A 318 16.83 0.37 -5.72
CA HIS A 318 16.45 1.21 -6.84
C HIS A 318 15.91 2.58 -6.38
N ILE A 319 15.04 2.60 -5.37
CA ILE A 319 14.49 3.84 -4.79
C ILE A 319 15.61 4.73 -4.23
N LEU A 320 16.56 4.16 -3.48
CA LEU A 320 17.73 4.89 -2.97
C LEU A 320 18.56 5.49 -4.11
N THR A 321 18.79 4.73 -5.18
CA THR A 321 19.52 5.24 -6.35
C THR A 321 18.79 6.40 -7.03
N LEU A 322 17.47 6.32 -7.19
CA LEU A 322 16.67 7.42 -7.74
C LEU A 322 16.70 8.67 -6.85
N LEU A 323 16.72 8.49 -5.52
CA LEU A 323 16.88 9.58 -4.56
C LEU A 323 18.25 10.25 -4.72
N ILE A 324 19.34 9.46 -4.78
CA ILE A 324 20.71 9.96 -5.00
C ILE A 324 20.79 10.75 -6.30
N GLU A 325 20.25 10.21 -7.42
CA GLU A 325 20.25 10.89 -8.72
C GLU A 325 19.52 12.24 -8.69
N SER A 326 18.40 12.29 -7.96
CA SER A 326 17.61 13.51 -7.87
C SER A 326 18.28 14.56 -7.00
N LEU A 327 18.87 14.18 -5.87
CA LEU A 327 19.59 15.11 -5.00
C LEU A 327 20.87 15.62 -5.65
N GLY A 328 21.53 14.80 -6.48
CA GLY A 328 22.71 15.22 -7.27
C GLY A 328 22.37 15.99 -8.54
N ALA A 329 21.10 16.30 -8.83
CA ALA A 329 20.63 16.95 -10.05
C ALA A 329 21.05 16.27 -11.37
N THR A 330 21.42 14.98 -11.34
CA THR A 330 21.89 14.23 -12.52
C THR A 330 20.76 13.48 -13.23
N ARG A 331 19.57 13.40 -12.63
CA ARG A 331 18.42 12.63 -13.14
C ARG A 331 17.99 13.06 -14.54
N ASN A 332 17.78 14.36 -14.78
CA ASN A 332 17.26 14.85 -16.06
C ASN A 332 18.23 14.62 -17.22
N MET A 333 19.53 14.89 -17.00
CA MET A 333 20.58 14.60 -17.99
C MET A 333 20.64 13.10 -18.30
N LYS A 334 20.62 12.24 -17.27
CA LYS A 334 20.66 10.79 -17.46
C LYS A 334 19.38 10.26 -18.10
N MET A 335 18.22 10.84 -17.83
CA MET A 335 16.96 10.46 -18.48
C MET A 335 16.98 10.85 -19.97
N GLN A 336 17.56 12.00 -20.31
CA GLN A 336 17.77 12.42 -21.70
C GLN A 336 18.78 11.53 -22.42
N ASP A 337 19.92 11.20 -21.79
CA ASP A 337 20.90 10.25 -22.34
C ASP A 337 20.27 8.86 -22.59
N ARG A 338 19.41 8.40 -21.66
CA ARG A 338 18.68 7.14 -21.80
C ARG A 338 17.72 7.17 -23.00
N LYS A 339 17.00 8.29 -23.18
CA LYS A 339 16.12 8.49 -24.35
C LYS A 339 16.93 8.53 -25.65
N ALA A 340 18.09 9.18 -25.65
CA ALA A 340 18.94 9.35 -26.83
C ALA A 340 19.64 8.06 -27.27
N LYS A 341 19.97 7.16 -26.34
CA LYS A 341 20.67 5.89 -26.65
C LYS A 341 19.79 4.80 -27.26
N HIS A 342 18.49 5.06 -27.50
CA HIS A 342 17.54 4.03 -27.97
C HIS A 342 17.63 2.69 -27.21
N GLN A 343 18.08 2.69 -25.95
CA GLN A 343 17.93 1.57 -25.01
C GLN A 343 16.47 1.49 -24.53
N PHE A 344 15.55 1.58 -25.48
CA PHE A 344 14.11 1.41 -25.38
C PHE A 344 13.70 0.05 -25.93
N GLU A 345 14.62 -0.93 -25.99
CA GLU A 345 14.14 -2.28 -25.82
C GLU A 345 13.45 -2.33 -24.47
N TYR A 346 12.26 -2.91 -24.46
CA TYR A 346 11.35 -3.14 -23.35
C TYR A 346 11.97 -4.08 -22.31
N ASP A 347 13.25 -3.86 -22.01
CA ASP A 347 14.10 -4.70 -21.24
C ASP A 347 13.76 -4.46 -19.78
N SER A 348 13.07 -5.45 -19.22
CA SER A 348 13.42 -6.22 -18.01
C SER A 348 14.39 -5.64 -16.95
N GLN A 349 15.28 -4.70 -17.29
CA GLN A 349 16.33 -4.04 -16.53
C GLN A 349 15.86 -2.84 -15.68
N TYR A 350 14.64 -2.32 -15.90
CA TYR A 350 14.10 -1.16 -15.17
C TYR A 350 12.84 -1.45 -14.36
N ARG A 351 12.57 -2.73 -14.10
CA ARG A 351 11.54 -3.09 -13.11
C ARG A 351 12.04 -2.64 -11.75
N LEU A 352 11.16 -2.03 -10.94
CA LEU A 352 11.47 -1.63 -9.56
C LEU A 352 12.18 -2.76 -8.78
N ASN A 353 11.81 -4.02 -9.07
CA ASN A 353 12.34 -5.23 -8.44
C ASN A 353 13.55 -5.87 -9.15
N ARG A 354 14.15 -5.26 -10.17
CA ARG A 354 15.34 -5.77 -10.90
C ARG A 354 16.29 -4.64 -11.34
N PRO A 355 16.84 -3.82 -10.43
CA PRO A 355 17.84 -2.83 -10.80
C PRO A 355 19.13 -3.52 -11.29
N ASP A 356 19.75 -2.96 -12.35
CA ASP A 356 21.10 -3.34 -12.76
C ASP A 356 22.13 -2.91 -11.69
N ILE A 357 22.93 -3.86 -11.21
CA ILE A 357 23.91 -3.63 -10.16
C ILE A 357 25.03 -2.70 -10.63
N ARG A 358 25.41 -2.72 -11.91
CA ARG A 358 26.39 -1.75 -12.43
C ARG A 358 25.85 -0.34 -12.31
N TYR A 359 24.58 -0.17 -12.66
CA TYR A 359 23.88 1.09 -12.47
C TYR A 359 23.84 1.51 -11.00
N LEU A 360 23.53 0.60 -10.05
CA LEU A 360 23.54 0.92 -8.62
C LEU A 360 24.93 1.38 -8.13
N LEU A 361 25.99 0.65 -8.50
CA LEU A 361 27.37 0.93 -8.06
C LEU A 361 27.94 2.20 -8.69
N GLN A 362 27.66 2.46 -9.97
CA GLN A 362 28.09 3.68 -10.64
C GLN A 362 27.53 4.94 -9.97
N GLN A 363 26.33 4.86 -9.39
CA GLN A 363 25.69 6.00 -8.72
C GLN A 363 26.28 6.29 -7.34
N ILE A 364 26.86 5.29 -6.69
CA ILE A 364 27.64 5.46 -5.46
C ILE A 364 28.90 6.29 -5.74
N LEU A 365 29.54 6.06 -6.89
CA LEU A 365 30.77 6.76 -7.31
C LEU A 365 30.51 8.16 -7.84
N LEU A 366 29.62 8.29 -8.82
CA LEU A 366 29.61 9.45 -9.71
C LEU A 366 28.71 10.62 -9.26
N THR A 367 27.87 10.42 -8.26
CA THR A 367 26.85 11.42 -7.90
C THR A 367 27.26 12.22 -6.66
N SER A 368 27.51 13.51 -6.83
CA SER A 368 27.78 14.48 -5.75
C SER A 368 26.84 15.67 -5.90
N SER A 369 26.36 16.25 -4.80
CA SER A 369 25.67 17.53 -4.81
C SER A 369 26.66 18.69 -4.66
N LYS A 370 26.28 19.86 -5.18
CA LYS A 370 26.98 21.13 -4.95
C LYS A 370 26.58 21.78 -3.62
N GLU A 371 25.46 21.35 -3.03
CA GLU A 371 24.92 21.90 -1.79
C GLU A 371 25.27 21.01 -0.59
N ASN A 372 25.85 21.59 0.46
CA ASN A 372 26.33 20.85 1.63
C ASN A 372 25.23 20.05 2.36
N ASN A 373 24.00 20.59 2.46
CA ASN A 373 22.90 19.90 3.14
C ASN A 373 22.43 18.65 2.39
N GLU A 374 22.31 18.74 1.06
CA GLU A 374 21.94 17.60 0.23
C GLU A 374 23.09 16.58 0.10
N GLN A 375 24.33 17.04 0.22
CA GLN A 375 25.49 16.16 0.25
C GLN A 375 25.46 15.19 1.45
N SER A 376 25.07 15.66 2.65
CA SER A 376 24.88 14.80 3.82
C SER A 376 23.82 13.71 3.56
N LYS A 377 22.67 14.08 2.97
CA LYS A 377 21.61 13.11 2.63
C LYS A 377 22.07 12.09 1.58
N ILE A 378 22.79 12.55 0.55
CA ILE A 378 23.37 11.68 -0.48
C ILE A 378 24.32 10.67 0.16
N CYS A 379 25.22 11.11 1.04
CA CYS A 379 26.15 10.22 1.74
C CYS A 379 25.39 9.16 2.56
N ILE A 380 24.35 9.56 3.31
CA ILE A 380 23.52 8.63 4.07
C ILE A 380 22.85 7.58 3.16
N TYR A 381 22.26 8.00 2.05
CA TYR A 381 21.62 7.09 1.10
C TYR A 381 22.62 6.17 0.40
N LYS A 382 23.83 6.66 0.08
CA LYS A 382 24.91 5.82 -0.48
C LYS A 382 25.36 4.74 0.50
N VAL A 383 25.55 5.09 1.78
CA VAL A 383 25.90 4.11 2.82
C VAL A 383 24.82 3.05 2.95
N GLN A 384 23.55 3.47 2.98
CA GLN A 384 22.43 2.55 3.07
C GLN A 384 22.32 1.64 1.84
N LEU A 385 22.53 2.18 0.64
CA LEU A 385 22.54 1.42 -0.61
C LEU A 385 23.64 0.34 -0.58
N LEU A 386 24.86 0.73 -0.21
CA LEU A 386 25.97 -0.21 -0.04
C LEU A 386 25.63 -1.30 0.97
N ARG A 387 25.08 -0.95 2.15
CA ARG A 387 24.67 -1.94 3.17
C ARG A 387 23.69 -2.98 2.64
N ILE A 388 22.70 -2.56 1.87
CA ILE A 388 21.70 -3.49 1.32
C ILE A 388 22.36 -4.40 0.28
N ILE A 389 23.19 -3.85 -0.60
CA ILE A 389 23.95 -4.62 -1.60
C ILE A 389 24.88 -5.64 -0.92
N THR A 390 25.56 -5.26 0.16
CA THR A 390 26.46 -6.15 0.92
C THR A 390 25.70 -7.29 1.59
N THR A 391 24.58 -6.98 2.21
CA THR A 391 23.74 -7.95 2.93
C THR A 391 23.16 -9.01 1.98
N HIS A 392 22.85 -8.63 0.74
CA HIS A 392 22.27 -9.52 -0.26
C HIS A 392 23.25 -10.00 -1.34
N ARG A 393 24.57 -9.90 -1.09
CA ARG A 393 25.66 -10.28 -2.01
C ARG A 393 25.49 -11.67 -2.64
N SER A 394 25.06 -12.67 -1.87
CA SER A 394 24.91 -14.04 -2.37
C SER A 394 23.83 -14.19 -3.46
N GLN A 395 22.94 -13.21 -3.59
CA GLN A 395 21.87 -13.17 -4.60
C GLN A 395 22.23 -12.28 -5.81
N ILE A 396 23.42 -11.68 -5.79
CA ILE A 396 23.99 -10.72 -6.72
C ILE A 396 25.28 -11.37 -7.24
N GLY A 397 25.14 -12.33 -8.16
CA GLY A 397 26.28 -13.09 -8.65
C GLY A 397 26.83 -12.50 -9.94
N ASN A 398 28.03 -11.87 -9.91
CA ASN A 398 28.93 -11.74 -11.07
C ASN A 398 30.34 -11.22 -10.72
N GLU A 399 31.36 -11.64 -11.50
CA GLU A 399 32.77 -11.18 -11.39
C GLU A 399 32.97 -9.69 -11.77
N GLU A 400 32.11 -9.15 -12.63
CA GLU A 400 32.22 -7.77 -13.10
C GLU A 400 31.86 -6.74 -12.01
N GLU A 401 31.11 -7.17 -11.00
CA GLU A 401 30.69 -6.37 -9.85
C GLU A 401 31.84 -6.19 -8.83
N MET A 402 32.69 -7.22 -8.68
CA MET A 402 33.92 -7.14 -7.87
C MET A 402 34.88 -6.05 -8.40
N ARG A 403 34.95 -5.86 -9.73
CA ARG A 403 35.77 -4.82 -10.35
C ARG A 403 35.29 -3.41 -10.02
N GLU A 404 33.98 -3.16 -10.08
CA GLU A 404 33.41 -1.84 -9.78
C GLU A 404 33.48 -1.52 -8.27
N MET A 405 33.35 -2.54 -7.43
CA MET A 405 33.56 -2.41 -5.97
C MET A 405 35.00 -2.09 -5.59
N HIS A 406 35.99 -2.68 -6.27
CA HIS A 406 37.39 -2.29 -6.09
C HIS A 406 37.64 -0.82 -6.45
N ARG A 407 36.98 -0.29 -7.49
CA ARG A 407 37.04 1.13 -7.82
C ARG A 407 36.48 2.02 -6.71
N ILE A 408 35.37 1.64 -6.06
CA ILE A 408 34.80 2.37 -4.92
C ILE A 408 35.77 2.42 -3.75
N ARG A 409 36.42 1.30 -3.42
CA ARG A 409 37.41 1.26 -2.33
C ARG A 409 38.57 2.22 -2.59
N ASP A 410 39.07 2.23 -3.81
CA ASP A 410 40.30 2.95 -4.18
C ASP A 410 40.03 4.43 -4.55
N ASP A 411 38.77 4.88 -4.56
CA ASP A 411 38.39 6.28 -4.84
C ASP A 411 38.64 7.19 -3.63
N SER A 412 39.86 7.74 -3.56
CA SER A 412 40.29 8.66 -2.50
C SER A 412 39.45 9.95 -2.41
N ARG A 413 38.83 10.38 -3.51
CA ARG A 413 38.00 11.59 -3.54
C ARG A 413 36.68 11.35 -2.83
N TRP A 414 36.07 10.20 -3.06
CA TRP A 414 34.84 9.80 -2.39
C TRP A 414 35.02 9.70 -0.86
N TRP A 415 36.12 9.09 -0.41
CA TRP A 415 36.46 9.05 1.02
C TRP A 415 36.72 10.42 1.61
N ALA A 416 37.39 11.30 0.87
CA ALA A 416 37.64 12.68 1.31
C ALA A 416 36.34 13.50 1.41
N ASP A 417 35.39 13.32 0.49
CA ASP A 417 34.08 13.98 0.55
C ASP A 417 33.23 13.43 1.72
N PHE A 418 33.32 12.13 1.99
CA PHE A 418 32.70 11.50 3.15
C PHE A 418 33.28 12.04 4.47
N ASP A 419 34.61 12.11 4.59
CA ASP A 419 35.30 12.61 5.79
C ASP A 419 35.08 14.11 6.06
N ARG A 420 34.81 14.91 5.02
CA ARG A 420 34.40 16.31 5.18
C ARG A 420 33.00 16.47 5.74
N THR A 421 32.14 15.46 5.59
CA THR A 421 30.75 15.49 6.04
C THR A 421 30.69 15.06 7.51
N ASN A 422 31.20 15.91 8.40
CA ASN A 422 31.63 15.54 9.75
C ASN A 422 30.54 15.80 10.81
N GLU A 423 29.38 15.16 10.68
CA GLU A 423 28.35 15.12 11.73
C GLU A 423 28.51 13.86 12.59
N LEU A 424 28.17 13.91 13.88
CA LEU A 424 28.28 12.79 14.82
C LEU A 424 27.60 11.49 14.32
N GLU A 425 26.51 11.61 13.55
CA GLU A 425 25.82 10.47 12.92
C GLU A 425 26.65 9.77 11.83
N MET A 426 27.62 10.47 11.22
CA MET A 426 28.46 9.95 10.14
C MET A 426 29.62 9.08 10.63
N ILE A 427 30.03 9.20 11.91
CA ILE A 427 31.10 8.38 12.49
C ILE A 427 30.68 6.90 12.54
N ASP A 428 29.44 6.62 12.95
CA ASP A 428 28.91 5.26 12.96
C ASP A 428 28.66 4.74 11.54
N LEU A 429 28.22 5.61 10.61
CA LEU A 429 28.10 5.27 9.19
C LEU A 429 29.46 4.94 8.56
N LYS A 430 30.55 5.63 8.94
CA LYS A 430 31.92 5.33 8.50
C LYS A 430 32.31 3.89 8.85
N ARG A 431 32.09 3.50 10.11
CA ARG A 431 32.39 2.13 10.59
C ARG A 431 31.57 1.08 9.85
N VAL A 432 30.28 1.33 9.64
CA VAL A 432 29.40 0.44 8.86
C VAL A 432 29.92 0.31 7.43
N LEU A 433 30.35 1.42 6.84
CA LEU A 433 30.83 1.47 5.46
C LEU A 433 32.19 0.78 5.27
N GLU A 434 33.14 1.01 6.18
CA GLU A 434 34.40 0.26 6.23
C GLU A 434 34.17 -1.24 6.42
N SER A 435 33.22 -1.63 7.29
CA SER A 435 32.84 -3.03 7.49
C SER A 435 32.21 -3.65 6.24
N CYS A 436 31.34 -2.91 5.56
CA CYS A 436 30.68 -3.33 4.32
C CYS A 436 31.68 -3.53 3.17
N ILE A 437 32.67 -2.64 3.05
CA ILE A 437 33.71 -2.75 2.03
C ILE A 437 34.65 -3.91 2.35
N LYS A 438 35.03 -4.08 3.62
CA LYS A 438 35.85 -5.22 4.07
C LYS A 438 35.15 -6.58 3.82
N SER A 439 33.85 -6.68 4.11
CA SER A 439 33.09 -7.93 3.92
C SER A 439 32.84 -8.30 2.45
N PHE A 440 33.04 -7.37 1.52
CA PHE A 440 32.94 -7.63 0.08
C PHE A 440 34.23 -8.14 -0.56
N ILE A 441 35.38 -7.86 0.07
CA ILE A 441 36.71 -8.16 -0.48
C ILE A 441 37.23 -9.51 0.02
N MET A 442 36.81 -9.93 1.22
CA MET A 442 36.93 -11.31 1.68
C MET A 442 35.86 -12.18 1.02
#